data_AF-A0A973T233-F1
#
_entry.id   AF-A0A973T233-F1
#
_cell.length_a   1.000
_cell.length_b   1.000
_cell.length_c   1.000
_cell.angle_alpha   90.00
_cell.angle_beta   90.00
_cell.angle_gamma   90.00
#
_symmetry.space_group_name_H-M   'P 1'
#
loop_
_entity.id
_entity.type
_entity.pdbx_description
1 polymer ?
#
loop_
_entity_poly.entity_id
_entity_poly.type
_entity_poly.pdbx_seq_one_letter_code
_entity_poly.pdbx_strand_id
1 'polypeptide(L)'
;MTFHGFDPARLTTFAGDLDTLAGRAGGLHGQLSAVLNSAQANLPPGQRASNHADLQQLVTVSGSATTTNPLAPSLPGPVGATTMLPGLLTGELGTMQAEIKRRVAQLNGVVAFQAAGYPVDDASVFLDEAAPDGAKVDTALQTLLNLQRTDFGDDGDNDELTHVGTVLTGLTAAELDAVISRADPATLARYSELLDDHRSAPWLGFQDNGVPAEDRDAVLDTLLSRIGPENFAKFTAAFPSVQPIYTNTMAYKDGENPQNKADGRGVHYENPALPLFNGPVSVGQIHQVGIGDCWYFAALDSLAQRNPQFLQQGIKQNPNGTVSVRIWDKSGNYHWVTVTPDLLVNGDHSTVSATGDNCTWPAYYEKAFAVAYGGKDGYGGIEGGFSDKAAPYVSGSSGHDIKSGGVFGLGKHDNMDIANMKRLYDSGKGVTVGTLDVDDHAPGAPDGFVGGHAYSVSGFTDDGKVILSNPWDPAHLKVTVSQAQLNMYFEDPEWFDIP
;
A
#
# COMPACT_ATOMS: atom_id res chain seq x y z
N MET A 1 -4.23 -27.99 -20.14
CA MET A 1 -3.62 -28.16 -18.81
C MET A 1 -4.33 -29.30 -18.10
N THR A 2 -3.61 -30.26 -17.53
CA THR A 2 -4.21 -31.28 -16.66
C THR A 2 -4.24 -30.72 -15.24
N PHE A 3 -5.25 -29.90 -14.95
CA PHE A 3 -5.43 -29.35 -13.62
C PHE A 3 -5.85 -30.46 -12.64
N HIS A 4 -4.95 -30.82 -11.72
CA HIS A 4 -5.23 -31.68 -10.57
C HIS A 4 -5.68 -30.82 -9.39
N GLY A 5 -6.85 -30.19 -9.49
CA GLY A 5 -7.41 -29.40 -8.41
C GLY A 5 -8.91 -29.59 -8.26
N PHE A 6 -9.43 -28.99 -7.19
CA PHE A 6 -10.73 -29.25 -6.56
C PHE A 6 -11.85 -29.65 -7.52
N ASP A 7 -12.56 -30.73 -7.17
CA ASP A 7 -13.73 -31.24 -7.89
C ASP A 7 -14.90 -30.23 -7.74
N PRO A 8 -15.27 -29.48 -8.81
CA PRO A 8 -16.28 -28.43 -8.71
C PRO A 8 -17.67 -28.98 -8.32
N ALA A 9 -17.96 -30.23 -8.70
CA ALA A 9 -19.21 -30.88 -8.33
C ALA A 9 -19.24 -31.14 -6.82
N ARG A 10 -18.15 -31.66 -6.23
CA ARG A 10 -18.04 -31.84 -4.78
C ARG A 10 -18.10 -30.53 -4.01
N LEU A 11 -17.43 -29.48 -4.49
CA LEU A 11 -17.50 -28.15 -3.87
C LEU A 11 -18.91 -27.57 -3.92
N THR A 12 -19.62 -27.76 -5.04
CA THR A 12 -21.03 -27.36 -5.16
C THR A 12 -21.91 -28.12 -4.18
N THR A 13 -21.73 -29.44 -4.06
CA THR A 13 -22.43 -30.26 -3.07
C THR A 13 -22.14 -29.77 -1.65
N PHE A 14 -20.86 -29.57 -1.31
CA PHE A 14 -20.45 -29.07 -0.01
C PHE A 14 -21.07 -27.70 0.31
N ALA A 15 -21.09 -26.77 -0.64
CA ALA A 15 -21.77 -25.48 -0.48
C ALA A 15 -23.28 -25.67 -0.23
N GLY A 16 -23.94 -26.61 -0.91
CA GLY A 16 -25.33 -26.96 -0.67
C GLY A 16 -25.58 -27.57 0.73
N ASP A 17 -24.64 -28.36 1.24
CA ASP A 17 -24.70 -28.90 2.60
C ASP A 17 -24.53 -27.79 3.65
N LEU A 18 -23.62 -26.83 3.43
CA LEU A 18 -23.47 -25.65 4.29
C LEU A 18 -24.73 -24.79 4.31
N ASP A 19 -25.38 -24.60 3.16
CA ASP A 19 -26.67 -23.90 3.04
C ASP A 19 -27.75 -24.57 3.89
N THR A 20 -27.84 -25.90 3.78
CA THR A 20 -28.79 -26.73 4.53
C THR A 20 -28.51 -26.64 6.03
N LEU A 21 -27.24 -26.67 6.44
CA LEU A 21 -26.83 -26.53 7.84
C LEU A 21 -27.14 -25.13 8.38
N ALA A 22 -26.89 -24.07 7.61
CA ALA A 22 -27.21 -22.69 7.96
C ALA A 22 -28.71 -22.53 8.22
N GLY A 23 -29.55 -23.06 7.32
CA GLY A 23 -31.01 -23.07 7.45
C GLY A 23 -31.50 -23.86 8.66
N ARG A 24 -30.92 -25.05 8.93
CA ARG A 24 -31.26 -25.87 10.11
C ARG A 24 -30.88 -25.19 11.42
N ALA A 25 -29.71 -24.55 11.50
CA ALA A 25 -29.27 -23.81 12.68
C ALA A 25 -30.21 -22.63 12.98
N GLY A 26 -30.59 -21.87 11.96
CA GLY A 26 -31.58 -20.79 12.10
C GLY A 26 -32.95 -21.31 12.55
N GLY A 27 -33.40 -22.43 11.98
CA GLY A 27 -34.65 -23.10 12.38
C GLY A 27 -34.66 -23.54 13.85
N LEU A 28 -33.56 -24.11 14.35
CA LEU A 28 -33.42 -24.52 15.75
C LEU A 28 -33.51 -23.33 16.71
N HIS A 29 -32.86 -22.20 16.38
CA HIS A 29 -32.98 -20.97 17.19
C HIS A 29 -34.39 -20.41 17.19
N GLY A 30 -35.08 -20.42 16.05
CA GLY A 30 -36.49 -20.02 15.97
C GLY A 30 -37.41 -20.89 16.82
N GLN A 31 -37.21 -22.21 16.79
CA GLN A 31 -37.95 -23.17 17.62
C GLN A 31 -37.66 -22.98 19.11
N LEU A 32 -36.39 -22.79 19.48
CA LEU A 32 -35.99 -22.52 20.86
C LEU A 32 -36.57 -21.20 21.37
N SER A 33 -36.51 -20.13 20.56
CA SER A 33 -37.16 -18.85 20.88
C SER A 33 -38.67 -19.02 21.03
N ALA A 34 -39.34 -19.78 20.17
CA ALA A 34 -40.77 -20.05 20.28
C ALA A 34 -41.11 -20.81 21.58
N VAL A 35 -40.32 -21.81 21.97
CA VAL A 35 -40.47 -22.54 23.24
C VAL A 35 -40.25 -21.61 24.43
N LEU A 36 -39.20 -20.79 24.42
CA LEU A 36 -38.88 -19.85 25.49
C LEU A 36 -39.92 -18.73 25.62
N ASN A 37 -40.44 -18.23 24.51
CA ASN A 37 -41.54 -17.26 24.47
C ASN A 37 -42.84 -17.85 25.00
N SER A 38 -43.15 -19.09 24.63
CA SER A 38 -44.30 -19.82 25.15
C SER A 38 -44.16 -20.06 26.66
N ALA A 39 -42.97 -20.45 27.12
CA ALA A 39 -42.70 -20.59 28.56
C ALA A 39 -42.85 -19.24 29.29
N GLN A 40 -42.26 -18.15 28.76
CA GLN A 40 -42.32 -16.82 29.37
C GLN A 40 -43.76 -16.30 29.50
N ALA A 41 -44.60 -16.52 28.49
CA ALA A 41 -46.00 -16.08 28.49
C ALA A 41 -46.87 -16.80 29.54
N ASN A 42 -46.46 -17.98 29.99
CA ASN A 42 -47.17 -18.78 30.99
C ASN A 42 -46.60 -18.64 32.41
N LEU A 43 -45.55 -17.84 32.61
CA LEU A 43 -44.94 -17.61 33.92
C LEU A 43 -45.57 -16.41 34.65
N PRO A 44 -45.63 -16.44 36.00
CA PRO A 44 -46.03 -15.29 36.79
C PRO A 44 -45.13 -14.07 36.56
N PRO A 45 -45.65 -12.84 36.74
CA PRO A 45 -44.85 -11.61 36.65
C PRO A 45 -43.60 -11.68 37.55
N GLY A 46 -42.44 -11.31 36.98
CA GLY A 46 -41.15 -11.30 37.69
C GLY A 46 -40.33 -12.60 37.55
N GLN A 47 -40.86 -13.64 36.91
CA GLN A 47 -40.11 -14.87 36.61
C GLN A 47 -39.55 -14.88 35.18
N ARG A 48 -38.50 -15.67 34.96
CA ARG A 48 -37.78 -15.78 33.69
C ARG A 48 -37.93 -17.18 33.10
N ALA A 49 -38.14 -17.27 31.79
CA ALA A 49 -38.22 -18.54 31.06
C ALA A 49 -36.89 -19.33 31.09
N SER A 50 -35.76 -18.65 31.30
CA SER A 50 -34.46 -19.28 31.51
C SER A 50 -33.63 -18.54 32.56
N ASN A 51 -32.87 -19.31 33.35
CA ASN A 51 -31.86 -18.76 34.26
C ASN A 51 -30.49 -18.57 33.57
N HIS A 52 -30.34 -19.04 32.33
CA HIS A 52 -29.13 -18.81 31.52
C HIS A 52 -29.26 -17.50 30.75
N ALA A 53 -28.28 -16.60 30.91
CA ALA A 53 -28.33 -15.25 30.34
C ALA A 53 -28.57 -15.25 28.82
N ASP A 54 -27.82 -16.06 28.07
CA ASP A 54 -27.91 -16.10 26.60
C ASP A 54 -29.24 -16.68 26.10
N LEU A 55 -29.80 -17.67 26.80
CA LEU A 55 -31.11 -18.23 26.44
C LEU A 55 -32.23 -17.25 26.77
N GLN A 56 -32.12 -16.49 27.87
CA GLN A 56 -33.11 -15.49 28.23
C GLN A 56 -33.16 -14.32 27.23
N GLN A 57 -32.07 -14.03 26.51
CA GLN A 57 -32.05 -13.02 25.44
C GLN A 57 -32.92 -13.41 24.21
N LEU A 58 -33.25 -14.70 24.03
CA LEU A 58 -34.09 -15.17 22.93
C LEU A 58 -35.60 -14.95 23.15
N VAL A 59 -35.98 -14.43 24.32
CA VAL A 59 -37.38 -14.15 24.70
C VAL A 59 -37.79 -12.76 24.21
N THR A 60 -38.80 -12.69 23.35
CA THR A 60 -39.28 -11.48 22.67
C THR A 60 -40.72 -11.07 23.06
N VAL A 61 -41.40 -11.83 23.93
CA VAL A 61 -42.77 -11.50 24.38
C VAL A 61 -42.75 -10.35 25.39
N SER A 62 -43.10 -9.15 24.91
CA SER A 62 -43.14 -7.90 25.66
C SER A 62 -44.33 -7.80 26.62
N GLY A 63 -44.04 -7.38 27.85
CA GLY A 63 -45.03 -6.97 28.85
C GLY A 63 -44.50 -5.86 29.76
N SER A 64 -44.00 -4.76 29.20
CA SER A 64 -44.02 -3.41 29.81
C SER A 64 -43.32 -2.41 28.90
N ALA A 65 -44.07 -1.40 28.44
CA ALA A 65 -43.51 -0.16 27.94
C ALA A 65 -42.90 0.60 29.13
N THR A 66 -41.58 0.52 29.30
CA THR A 66 -40.65 1.56 29.81
C THR A 66 -39.35 0.89 30.27
N THR A 67 -38.35 0.90 29.40
CA THR A 67 -37.00 1.40 29.69
C THR A 67 -36.27 1.45 28.35
N THR A 68 -35.62 2.57 28.15
CA THR A 68 -34.98 3.02 26.93
C THR A 68 -34.13 1.95 26.24
N ASN A 69 -34.37 1.78 24.95
CA ASN A 69 -33.35 1.36 24.00
C ASN A 69 -32.15 2.32 24.13
N PRO A 70 -30.91 1.81 24.16
CA PRO A 70 -29.88 2.45 23.34
C PRO A 70 -29.12 1.41 22.55
N LEU A 71 -29.65 1.05 21.39
CA LEU A 71 -28.84 1.08 20.18
C LEU A 71 -28.72 2.56 19.77
N ALA A 72 -27.66 3.21 20.23
CA ALA A 72 -27.02 4.33 19.56
C ALA A 72 -25.49 4.17 19.72
N PRO A 73 -24.71 4.49 18.67
CA PRO A 73 -23.32 4.10 18.55
C PRO A 73 -22.42 5.00 19.40
N SER A 74 -21.50 4.40 20.16
CA SER A 74 -20.43 5.14 20.81
C SER A 74 -19.11 4.37 20.74
N LEU A 75 -18.36 4.70 19.68
CA LEU A 75 -16.89 4.74 19.53
C LEU A 75 -16.04 3.45 19.65
N PRO A 76 -14.87 3.42 18.95
CA PRO A 76 -14.20 2.21 18.52
C PRO A 76 -13.14 1.72 19.52
N GLY A 77 -13.16 0.42 19.81
CA GLY A 77 -12.21 -0.30 20.67
C GLY A 77 -12.35 -1.80 20.45
N PRO A 78 -11.29 -2.60 20.69
CA PRO A 78 -10.99 -3.80 19.93
C PRO A 78 -12.08 -4.86 20.09
N VAL A 79 -12.44 -5.46 18.96
CA VAL A 79 -13.50 -6.45 18.75
C VAL A 79 -13.43 -7.58 19.78
N GLY A 80 -14.05 -7.35 20.93
CA GLY A 80 -14.33 -8.32 21.97
C GLY A 80 -15.71 -8.87 21.74
N ALA A 81 -15.75 -10.17 21.44
CA ALA A 81 -16.93 -11.01 21.26
C ALA A 81 -18.19 -10.47 21.95
N THR A 82 -19.15 -10.03 21.14
CA THR A 82 -20.55 -10.09 21.55
C THR A 82 -20.86 -11.55 21.80
N THR A 83 -20.96 -11.96 23.06
CA THR A 83 -21.48 -13.26 23.48
C THR A 83 -22.96 -13.33 23.14
N MET A 84 -23.26 -13.43 21.85
CA MET A 84 -24.41 -14.15 21.34
C MET A 84 -24.07 -15.64 21.47
N LEU A 85 -25.09 -16.49 21.66
CA LEU A 85 -24.92 -17.95 21.84
C LEU A 85 -23.77 -18.51 20.97
N PRO A 86 -22.90 -19.41 21.49
CA PRO A 86 -21.95 -20.11 20.64
C PRO A 86 -22.73 -20.82 19.53
N GLY A 87 -22.63 -20.36 18.28
CA GLY A 87 -23.27 -21.03 17.14
C GLY A 87 -24.30 -20.25 16.30
N LEU A 88 -24.21 -18.91 16.16
CA LEU A 88 -24.85 -18.20 15.03
C LEU A 88 -24.11 -18.47 13.70
N LEU A 89 -23.89 -19.75 13.40
CA LEU A 89 -23.25 -20.22 12.18
C LEU A 89 -24.07 -19.88 10.92
N THR A 90 -25.35 -19.51 11.03
CA THR A 90 -26.18 -19.21 9.85
C THR A 90 -25.58 -18.11 8.98
N GLY A 91 -25.05 -17.03 9.58
CA GLY A 91 -24.42 -15.94 8.84
C GLY A 91 -23.08 -16.34 8.23
N GLU A 92 -22.22 -16.99 9.01
CA GLU A 92 -20.90 -17.44 8.59
C GLU A 92 -20.97 -18.53 7.52
N LEU A 93 -21.80 -19.56 7.73
CA LEU A 93 -22.04 -20.63 6.76
C LEU A 93 -22.71 -20.12 5.48
N GLY A 94 -23.63 -19.18 5.60
CA GLY A 94 -24.25 -18.52 4.44
C GLY A 94 -23.24 -17.73 3.61
N THR A 95 -22.35 -16.98 4.28
CA THR A 95 -21.27 -16.23 3.60
C THR A 95 -20.29 -17.18 2.93
N MET A 96 -19.84 -18.21 3.65
CA MET A 96 -18.91 -19.23 3.14
C MET A 96 -19.50 -19.98 1.93
N GLN A 97 -20.77 -20.38 2.00
CA GLN A 97 -21.48 -21.03 0.90
C GLN A 97 -21.58 -20.13 -0.33
N ALA A 98 -21.85 -18.84 -0.13
CA ALA A 98 -21.97 -17.89 -1.23
C ALA A 98 -20.62 -17.68 -1.92
N GLU A 99 -19.54 -17.56 -1.14
CA GLU A 99 -18.17 -17.51 -1.64
C GLU A 99 -17.80 -18.77 -2.44
N ILE A 100 -18.07 -19.97 -1.91
CA ILE A 100 -17.79 -21.22 -2.62
C ILE A 100 -18.54 -21.26 -3.96
N LYS A 101 -19.83 -20.88 -3.97
CA LYS A 101 -20.63 -20.88 -5.20
C LYS A 101 -20.09 -19.90 -6.24
N ARG A 102 -19.71 -18.68 -5.84
CA ARG A 102 -19.11 -17.68 -6.76
C ARG A 102 -17.79 -18.17 -7.33
N ARG A 103 -16.88 -18.68 -6.48
CA ARG A 103 -15.57 -19.20 -6.91
C ARG A 103 -15.69 -20.42 -7.82
N VAL A 104 -16.64 -21.32 -7.56
CA VAL A 104 -16.95 -22.44 -8.47
C VAL A 104 -17.49 -21.93 -9.82
N ALA A 105 -18.34 -20.91 -9.82
CA ALA A 105 -18.83 -20.31 -11.05
C ALA A 105 -17.69 -19.67 -11.87
N GLN A 106 -16.79 -18.95 -11.20
CA GLN A 106 -15.57 -18.43 -11.83
C GLN A 106 -14.71 -19.57 -12.40
N LEU A 107 -14.39 -20.59 -11.60
CA LEU A 107 -13.57 -21.73 -12.03
C LEU A 107 -14.12 -22.39 -13.30
N ASN A 108 -15.42 -22.68 -13.33
CA ASN A 108 -16.07 -23.24 -14.52
C ASN A 108 -16.02 -22.28 -15.71
N GLY A 109 -16.19 -20.98 -15.47
CA GLY A 109 -16.06 -19.93 -16.47
C GLY A 109 -14.66 -19.87 -17.08
N VAL A 110 -13.62 -19.90 -16.23
CA VAL A 110 -12.21 -19.92 -16.65
C VAL A 110 -11.89 -21.16 -17.50
N VAL A 111 -12.40 -22.34 -17.11
CA VAL A 111 -12.24 -23.57 -17.92
C VAL A 111 -12.90 -23.43 -19.29
N ALA A 112 -14.12 -22.88 -19.36
CA ALA A 112 -14.81 -22.66 -20.63
C ALA A 112 -14.09 -21.61 -21.50
N PHE A 113 -13.58 -20.56 -20.87
CA PHE A 113 -12.82 -19.48 -21.51
C PHE A 113 -11.51 -20.01 -22.11
N GLN A 114 -10.78 -20.85 -21.38
CA GLN A 114 -9.61 -21.54 -21.91
C GLN A 114 -9.96 -22.49 -23.07
N ALA A 115 -11.06 -23.24 -22.94
CA ALA A 115 -11.52 -24.13 -24.01
C ALA A 115 -11.92 -23.38 -25.28
N ALA A 116 -12.34 -22.12 -25.16
CA ALA A 116 -12.60 -21.21 -26.28
C ALA A 116 -11.32 -20.60 -26.88
N GLY A 117 -10.14 -20.98 -26.38
CA GLY A 117 -8.83 -20.58 -26.93
C GLY A 117 -8.25 -19.30 -26.35
N TYR A 118 -8.80 -18.77 -25.25
CA TYR A 118 -8.21 -17.64 -24.54
C TYR A 118 -7.12 -18.13 -23.58
N PRO A 119 -5.98 -17.43 -23.47
CA PRO A 119 -4.99 -17.74 -22.47
C PRO A 119 -5.57 -17.49 -21.06
N VAL A 120 -5.07 -18.25 -20.09
CA VAL A 120 -5.49 -18.18 -18.69
C VAL A 120 -4.24 -18.41 -17.86
N ASP A 121 -3.94 -17.44 -17.00
CA ASP A 121 -2.92 -17.57 -15.96
C ASP A 121 -3.44 -18.35 -14.75
N ASP A 122 -2.55 -19.11 -14.10
CA ASP A 122 -2.88 -19.90 -12.91
C ASP A 122 -3.30 -19.02 -11.71
N ALA A 123 -2.78 -17.79 -11.58
CA ALA A 123 -3.17 -16.88 -10.51
C ALA A 123 -4.63 -16.38 -10.64
N SER A 124 -5.22 -16.47 -11.84
CA SER A 124 -6.59 -16.04 -12.11
C SER A 124 -7.66 -17.08 -11.77
N VAL A 125 -7.26 -18.35 -11.54
CA VAL A 125 -8.17 -19.51 -11.45
C VAL A 125 -9.03 -19.53 -10.17
N PHE A 126 -8.54 -18.92 -9.09
CA PHE A 126 -9.18 -18.97 -7.76
C PHE A 126 -9.51 -17.60 -7.17
N LEU A 127 -9.65 -16.57 -8.00
CA LEU A 127 -10.14 -15.27 -7.53
C LEU A 127 -11.63 -15.39 -7.12
N ASP A 128 -12.22 -14.28 -6.68
CA ASP A 128 -13.66 -14.17 -6.43
C ASP A 128 -14.21 -13.07 -7.34
N GLU A 129 -14.14 -13.34 -8.65
CA GLU A 129 -14.57 -12.46 -9.74
C GLU A 129 -15.71 -13.11 -10.54
N ALA A 130 -16.32 -12.34 -11.44
CA ALA A 130 -17.25 -12.90 -12.41
C ALA A 130 -16.53 -13.90 -13.35
N ALA A 131 -17.29 -14.85 -13.90
CA ALA A 131 -16.78 -15.70 -14.96
C ALA A 131 -16.33 -14.85 -16.17
N PRO A 132 -15.14 -15.09 -16.74
CA PRO A 132 -14.62 -14.30 -17.85
C PRO A 132 -15.43 -14.50 -19.13
N ASP A 133 -15.55 -13.43 -19.92
CA ASP A 133 -16.28 -13.37 -21.19
C ASP A 133 -15.35 -12.98 -22.34
N GLY A 134 -15.16 -13.91 -23.30
CA GLY A 134 -14.34 -13.69 -24.49
C GLY A 134 -14.80 -12.52 -25.35
N ALA A 135 -16.10 -12.22 -25.38
CA ALA A 135 -16.60 -11.09 -26.17
C ALA A 135 -16.07 -9.74 -25.64
N LYS A 136 -15.83 -9.62 -24.33
CA LYS A 136 -15.22 -8.42 -23.75
C LYS A 136 -13.74 -8.30 -24.13
N VAL A 137 -13.01 -9.41 -24.17
CA VAL A 137 -11.61 -9.43 -24.63
C VAL A 137 -11.51 -8.98 -26.08
N ASP A 138 -12.35 -9.54 -26.95
CA ASP A 138 -12.38 -9.18 -28.37
C ASP A 138 -12.75 -7.70 -28.55
N THR A 139 -13.72 -7.20 -27.78
CA THR A 139 -14.10 -5.79 -27.77
C THR A 139 -12.94 -4.89 -27.33
N ALA A 140 -12.27 -5.22 -26.22
CA ALA A 140 -11.14 -4.45 -25.70
C ALA A 140 -9.96 -4.42 -26.69
N LEU A 141 -9.66 -5.54 -27.35
CA LEU A 141 -8.65 -5.60 -28.40
C LEU A 141 -9.02 -4.72 -29.60
N GLN A 142 -10.29 -4.73 -30.03
CA GLN A 142 -10.74 -3.83 -31.10
C GLN A 142 -10.67 -2.35 -30.68
N THR A 143 -11.03 -2.02 -29.44
CA THR A 143 -10.90 -0.66 -28.90
C THR A 143 -9.45 -0.19 -28.93
N LEU A 144 -8.50 -1.02 -28.50
CA LEU A 144 -7.06 -0.73 -28.58
C LEU A 144 -6.57 -0.57 -30.03
N LEU A 145 -6.99 -1.45 -30.94
CA LEU A 145 -6.59 -1.38 -32.36
C LEU A 145 -7.14 -0.14 -33.07
N ASN A 146 -8.33 0.31 -32.68
CA ASN A 146 -8.91 1.54 -33.24
C ASN A 146 -8.07 2.77 -32.88
N LEU A 147 -7.26 2.72 -31.80
CA LEU A 147 -6.32 3.80 -31.46
C LEU A 147 -5.25 4.06 -32.54
N GLN A 148 -5.05 3.15 -33.50
CA GLN A 148 -4.10 3.36 -34.59
C GLN A 148 -4.68 4.18 -35.77
N ARG A 149 -5.99 4.43 -35.81
CA ARG A 149 -6.68 4.94 -37.00
C ARG A 149 -7.21 6.37 -36.89
N THR A 150 -7.09 6.96 -35.72
CA THR A 150 -7.76 8.21 -35.33
C THR A 150 -6.72 9.19 -34.80
N ASP A 151 -6.98 10.48 -35.01
CA ASP A 151 -6.24 11.59 -34.41
C ASP A 151 -6.71 11.75 -32.97
N PHE A 152 -5.85 11.43 -32.00
CA PHE A 152 -6.17 11.56 -30.59
C PHE A 152 -5.34 12.66 -29.98
N GLY A 153 -5.99 13.55 -29.23
CA GLY A 153 -5.33 14.59 -28.46
C GLY A 153 -4.79 15.76 -29.28
N ASP A 154 -4.82 15.76 -30.61
CA ASP A 154 -4.36 16.93 -31.40
C ASP A 154 -5.26 18.17 -31.22
N ASP A 155 -6.49 17.98 -30.72
CA ASP A 155 -7.46 19.04 -30.39
C ASP A 155 -7.68 19.23 -28.87
N GLY A 156 -7.00 18.43 -28.02
CA GLY A 156 -7.16 18.40 -26.57
C GLY A 156 -8.26 17.47 -26.05
N ASP A 157 -8.97 16.74 -26.91
CA ASP A 157 -9.93 15.71 -26.49
C ASP A 157 -9.21 14.40 -26.15
N ASN A 158 -9.56 13.81 -25.00
CA ASN A 158 -9.02 12.53 -24.52
C ASN A 158 -10.11 11.52 -24.16
N ASP A 159 -11.35 11.74 -24.61
CA ASP A 159 -12.50 10.89 -24.33
C ASP A 159 -12.26 9.43 -24.74
N GLU A 160 -11.60 9.18 -25.88
CA GLU A 160 -11.30 7.81 -26.30
C GLU A 160 -10.21 7.14 -25.46
N LEU A 161 -9.21 7.89 -24.99
CA LEU A 161 -8.18 7.35 -24.09
C LEU A 161 -8.77 6.99 -22.73
N THR A 162 -9.64 7.86 -22.22
CA THR A 162 -10.43 7.63 -21.00
C THR A 162 -11.39 6.45 -21.19
N HIS A 163 -12.00 6.31 -22.36
CA HIS A 163 -12.84 5.16 -22.69
C HIS A 163 -12.04 3.86 -22.72
N VAL A 164 -10.87 3.83 -23.35
CA VAL A 164 -9.97 2.65 -23.34
C VAL A 164 -9.59 2.28 -21.92
N GLY A 165 -9.19 3.25 -21.10
CA GLY A 165 -8.88 3.03 -19.69
C GLY A 165 -10.07 2.43 -18.92
N THR A 166 -11.28 2.94 -19.15
CA THR A 166 -12.52 2.41 -18.55
C THR A 166 -12.82 0.98 -19.00
N VAL A 167 -12.65 0.68 -20.28
CA VAL A 167 -12.86 -0.66 -20.83
C VAL A 167 -11.88 -1.65 -20.20
N LEU A 168 -10.58 -1.32 -20.16
CA LEU A 168 -9.54 -2.21 -19.64
C LEU A 168 -9.66 -2.43 -18.13
N THR A 169 -9.91 -1.36 -17.35
CA THR A 169 -10.09 -1.46 -15.89
C THR A 169 -11.41 -2.13 -15.47
N GLY A 170 -12.37 -2.23 -16.38
CA GLY A 170 -13.63 -2.96 -16.20
C GLY A 170 -13.54 -4.48 -16.41
N LEU A 171 -12.41 -4.98 -16.90
CA LEU A 171 -12.19 -6.41 -17.14
C LEU A 171 -11.83 -7.14 -15.83
N THR A 172 -12.26 -8.40 -15.76
CA THR A 172 -11.74 -9.40 -14.79
C THR A 172 -10.25 -9.65 -15.05
N ALA A 173 -9.53 -10.20 -14.06
CA ALA A 173 -8.10 -10.51 -14.21
C ALA A 173 -7.83 -11.44 -15.41
N ALA A 174 -8.64 -12.49 -15.59
CA ALA A 174 -8.51 -13.43 -16.71
C ALA A 174 -8.81 -12.78 -18.07
N GLU A 175 -9.80 -11.88 -18.15
CA GLU A 175 -10.09 -11.13 -19.38
C GLU A 175 -8.96 -10.15 -19.71
N LEU A 176 -8.49 -9.36 -18.74
CA LEU A 176 -7.43 -8.38 -18.95
C LEU A 176 -6.12 -9.07 -19.33
N ASP A 177 -5.75 -10.15 -18.65
CA ASP A 177 -4.56 -10.92 -18.98
C ASP A 177 -4.64 -11.47 -20.42
N ALA A 178 -5.81 -11.93 -20.84
CA ALA A 178 -6.01 -12.36 -22.23
C ALA A 178 -5.89 -11.21 -23.24
N VAL A 179 -6.34 -10.00 -22.91
CA VAL A 179 -6.12 -8.81 -23.74
C VAL A 179 -4.63 -8.52 -23.86
N ILE A 180 -3.91 -8.43 -22.75
CA ILE A 180 -2.47 -8.11 -22.76
C ILE A 180 -1.66 -9.19 -23.45
N SER A 181 -1.99 -10.48 -23.23
CA SER A 181 -1.37 -11.61 -23.92
C SER A 181 -1.50 -11.51 -25.44
N ARG A 182 -2.70 -11.15 -25.93
CA ARG A 182 -3.02 -11.14 -27.38
C ARG A 182 -2.68 -9.82 -28.09
N ALA A 183 -2.66 -8.70 -27.39
CA ALA A 183 -2.32 -7.41 -27.98
C ALA A 183 -0.89 -7.43 -28.52
N ASP A 184 -0.66 -6.88 -29.71
CA ASP A 184 0.71 -6.75 -30.21
C ASP A 184 1.49 -5.66 -29.43
N PRO A 185 2.82 -5.77 -29.30
CA PRO A 185 3.61 -4.78 -28.56
C PRO A 185 3.49 -3.36 -29.13
N ALA A 186 3.28 -3.21 -30.44
CA ALA A 186 3.15 -1.91 -31.09
C ALA A 186 1.85 -1.18 -30.70
N THR A 187 0.74 -1.91 -30.53
CA THR A 187 -0.55 -1.38 -30.08
C THR A 187 -0.46 -0.93 -28.63
N LEU A 188 0.18 -1.71 -27.76
CA LEU A 188 0.39 -1.31 -26.36
C LEU A 188 1.32 -0.09 -26.25
N ALA A 189 2.42 -0.08 -27.01
CA ALA A 189 3.32 1.07 -27.05
C ALA A 189 2.64 2.33 -27.59
N ARG A 190 1.78 2.20 -28.61
CA ARG A 190 0.98 3.32 -29.11
C ARG A 190 -0.01 3.83 -28.07
N TYR A 191 -0.67 2.94 -27.33
CA TYR A 191 -1.53 3.36 -26.23
C TYR A 191 -0.74 4.09 -25.15
N SER A 192 0.44 3.58 -24.77
CA SER A 192 1.33 4.28 -23.82
C SER A 192 1.76 5.66 -24.30
N GLU A 193 2.14 5.80 -25.57
CA GLU A 193 2.52 7.08 -26.18
C GLU A 193 1.37 8.09 -26.11
N LEU A 194 0.14 7.65 -26.43
CA LEU A 194 -1.04 8.52 -26.41
C LEU A 194 -1.47 8.92 -25.01
N LEU A 195 -1.16 8.11 -23.99
CA LEU A 195 -1.46 8.45 -22.60
C LEU A 195 -0.60 9.61 -22.08
N ASP A 196 0.61 9.80 -22.61
CA ASP A 196 1.53 10.83 -22.15
C ASP A 196 1.08 12.23 -22.60
N ASP A 197 1.01 13.16 -21.63
CA ASP A 197 0.67 14.55 -21.94
C ASP A 197 1.78 15.25 -22.74
N HIS A 198 1.50 15.57 -24.00
CA HIS A 198 2.38 16.30 -24.90
C HIS A 198 1.93 17.74 -25.09
N ARG A 199 2.40 18.65 -24.22
CA ARG A 199 2.23 20.09 -24.42
C ARG A 199 2.85 20.56 -25.74
N SER A 200 2.02 20.89 -26.71
CA SER A 200 2.46 21.47 -27.98
C SER A 200 2.22 22.99 -28.01
N ALA A 201 3.31 23.77 -27.99
CA ALA A 201 3.35 25.22 -28.22
C ALA A 201 2.43 26.13 -27.33
N PRO A 202 2.87 26.48 -26.10
CA PRO A 202 2.12 27.32 -25.15
C PRO A 202 1.68 28.70 -25.68
N TRP A 203 2.34 29.21 -26.72
CA TRP A 203 2.16 30.55 -27.28
C TRP A 203 0.98 30.67 -28.25
N LEU A 204 0.38 29.54 -28.66
CA LEU A 204 -0.68 29.48 -29.67
C LEU A 204 -2.05 29.04 -29.12
N GLY A 205 -2.16 28.80 -27.81
CA GLY A 205 -3.44 28.46 -27.16
C GLY A 205 -3.90 27.00 -27.37
N PHE A 206 -2.99 26.10 -27.74
CA PHE A 206 -3.26 24.66 -27.79
C PHE A 206 -3.29 24.05 -26.38
N GLN A 207 -4.08 22.98 -26.24
CA GLN A 207 -4.47 22.34 -24.98
C GLN A 207 -3.45 21.26 -24.57
N ASP A 208 -3.55 20.75 -23.34
CA ASP A 208 -2.81 19.57 -22.89
C ASP A 208 -3.29 18.35 -23.72
N ASN A 209 -2.39 17.52 -24.25
CA ASN A 209 -2.70 16.43 -25.19
C ASN A 209 -2.39 15.10 -24.54
N GLY A 210 -3.39 14.31 -24.13
CA GLY A 210 -3.17 13.03 -23.44
C GLY A 210 -4.07 12.91 -22.21
N VAL A 211 -3.71 12.03 -21.27
CA VAL A 211 -4.46 11.85 -20.01
C VAL A 211 -3.65 12.47 -18.86
N PRO A 212 -4.28 13.17 -17.90
CA PRO A 212 -3.59 13.66 -16.71
C PRO A 212 -2.79 12.53 -16.03
N ALA A 213 -1.58 12.84 -15.56
CA ALA A 213 -0.67 11.82 -15.02
C ALA A 213 -1.31 10.98 -13.90
N GLU A 214 -2.09 11.60 -13.02
CA GLU A 214 -2.81 10.90 -11.94
C GLU A 214 -3.82 9.85 -12.49
N ASP A 215 -4.60 10.22 -13.50
CA ASP A 215 -5.58 9.32 -14.12
C ASP A 215 -4.89 8.20 -14.90
N ARG A 216 -3.82 8.54 -15.63
CA ARG A 216 -2.97 7.56 -16.34
C ARG A 216 -2.41 6.54 -15.35
N ASP A 217 -1.78 7.01 -14.28
CA ASP A 217 -1.10 6.16 -13.31
C ASP A 217 -2.12 5.28 -12.58
N ALA A 218 -3.29 5.82 -12.21
CA ALA A 218 -4.38 5.04 -11.61
C ALA A 218 -4.91 3.91 -12.52
N VAL A 219 -5.01 4.17 -13.84
CA VAL A 219 -5.34 3.13 -14.82
C VAL A 219 -4.23 2.07 -14.83
N LEU A 220 -2.97 2.48 -15.03
CA LEU A 220 -1.85 1.54 -15.15
C LEU A 220 -1.63 0.71 -13.88
N ASP A 221 -1.79 1.31 -12.69
CA ASP A 221 -1.76 0.62 -11.40
C ASP A 221 -2.84 -0.45 -11.31
N THR A 222 -4.05 -0.12 -11.75
CA THR A 222 -5.17 -1.07 -11.79
C THR A 222 -4.87 -2.22 -12.75
N LEU A 223 -4.34 -1.93 -13.94
CA LEU A 223 -4.00 -2.96 -14.92
C LEU A 223 -2.89 -3.88 -14.38
N LEU A 224 -1.81 -3.30 -13.86
CA LEU A 224 -0.68 -4.05 -13.31
C LEU A 224 -1.09 -4.93 -12.12
N SER A 225 -2.05 -4.48 -11.30
CA SER A 225 -2.58 -5.26 -10.17
C SER A 225 -3.36 -6.52 -10.57
N ARG A 226 -3.73 -6.66 -11.85
CA ARG A 226 -4.63 -7.71 -12.35
C ARG A 226 -4.05 -8.60 -13.45
N ILE A 227 -3.09 -8.13 -14.23
CA ILE A 227 -2.46 -8.96 -15.28
C ILE A 227 -1.70 -10.14 -14.66
N GLY A 228 -1.58 -11.23 -15.41
CA GLY A 228 -0.82 -12.41 -15.01
C GLY A 228 0.69 -12.13 -14.95
N PRO A 229 1.45 -12.79 -14.06
CA PRO A 229 2.89 -12.60 -13.91
C PRO A 229 3.69 -12.83 -15.20
N GLU A 230 3.22 -13.70 -16.09
CA GLU A 230 3.83 -13.95 -17.39
C GLU A 230 3.82 -12.73 -18.32
N ASN A 231 2.90 -11.78 -18.07
CA ASN A 231 2.76 -10.57 -18.85
C ASN A 231 3.48 -9.36 -18.24
N PHE A 232 4.08 -9.45 -17.05
CA PHE A 232 4.78 -8.32 -16.42
C PHE A 232 5.90 -7.75 -17.31
N ALA A 233 6.73 -8.61 -17.92
CA ALA A 233 7.81 -8.15 -18.79
C ALA A 233 7.27 -7.44 -20.05
N LYS A 234 6.18 -7.96 -20.62
CA LYS A 234 5.52 -7.34 -21.78
C LYS A 234 4.89 -6.00 -21.42
N PHE A 235 4.23 -5.94 -20.26
CA PHE A 235 3.55 -4.77 -19.77
C PHE A 235 4.53 -3.64 -19.40
N THR A 236 5.56 -3.95 -18.61
CA THR A 236 6.62 -2.97 -18.24
C THR A 236 7.41 -2.48 -19.45
N ALA A 237 7.59 -3.30 -20.49
CA ALA A 237 8.19 -2.85 -21.74
C ALA A 237 7.29 -1.88 -22.52
N ALA A 238 5.95 -2.04 -22.43
CA ALA A 238 5.00 -1.16 -23.09
C ALA A 238 4.75 0.13 -22.29
N PHE A 239 4.72 0.05 -20.96
CA PHE A 239 4.42 1.13 -20.02
C PHE A 239 5.60 1.30 -19.04
N PRO A 240 6.73 1.89 -19.47
CA PRO A 240 7.93 1.95 -18.64
C PRO A 240 7.76 2.79 -17.36
N SER A 241 6.75 3.66 -17.28
CA SER A 241 6.46 4.48 -16.10
C SER A 241 6.13 3.66 -14.84
N VAL A 242 5.64 2.43 -14.99
CA VAL A 242 5.25 1.58 -13.84
C VAL A 242 6.43 0.85 -13.19
N GLN A 243 7.61 0.90 -13.81
CA GLN A 243 8.83 0.27 -13.32
C GLN A 243 9.95 1.31 -13.26
N PRO A 244 10.38 1.74 -12.06
CA PRO A 244 11.33 2.83 -11.94
C PRO A 244 12.70 2.42 -12.51
N ILE A 245 13.36 3.33 -13.20
CA ILE A 245 14.74 3.10 -13.63
C ILE A 245 15.68 3.15 -12.42
N TYR A 246 16.75 2.35 -12.45
CA TYR A 246 17.78 2.32 -11.41
C TYR A 246 19.18 2.65 -11.95
N THR A 247 19.37 2.65 -13.27
CA THR A 247 20.69 2.80 -13.91
C THR A 247 21.29 4.20 -13.75
N ASN A 248 20.52 5.15 -13.24
CA ASN A 248 20.96 6.50 -12.94
C ASN A 248 21.36 6.71 -11.47
N THR A 249 21.20 5.70 -10.61
CA THR A 249 21.58 5.75 -9.19
C THR A 249 23.08 5.73 -8.98
N MET A 250 23.55 6.22 -7.84
CA MET A 250 24.96 6.13 -7.43
C MET A 250 25.41 4.67 -7.27
N ALA A 251 24.58 3.82 -6.65
CA ALA A 251 24.87 2.39 -6.50
C ALA A 251 25.19 1.71 -7.85
N TYR A 252 24.44 2.04 -8.91
CA TYR A 252 24.68 1.51 -10.25
C TYR A 252 25.92 2.12 -10.92
N LYS A 253 26.06 3.45 -10.86
CA LYS A 253 27.12 4.19 -11.60
C LYS A 253 28.50 4.01 -10.99
N ASP A 254 28.58 4.09 -9.66
CA ASP A 254 29.83 4.07 -8.91
C ASP A 254 30.15 2.65 -8.41
N GLY A 255 29.19 1.73 -8.51
CA GLY A 255 29.30 0.35 -8.03
C GLY A 255 29.14 0.22 -6.52
N GLU A 256 28.87 1.32 -5.81
CA GLU A 256 28.58 1.35 -4.38
C GLU A 256 27.75 2.58 -4.02
N ASN A 257 27.07 2.53 -2.87
CA ASN A 257 26.57 3.73 -2.24
C ASN A 257 27.76 4.50 -1.61
N PRO A 258 27.93 5.79 -1.92
CA PRO A 258 29.11 6.54 -1.49
C PRO A 258 29.19 6.76 0.02
N GLN A 259 28.05 6.81 0.73
CA GLN A 259 27.99 7.11 2.16
C GLN A 259 28.20 5.87 3.04
N ASN A 260 27.54 4.74 2.75
CA ASN A 260 27.65 3.52 3.57
C ASN A 260 28.45 2.38 2.94
N LYS A 261 28.97 2.56 1.72
CA LYS A 261 29.76 1.55 0.98
C LYS A 261 29.02 0.25 0.68
N ALA A 262 27.68 0.27 0.68
CA ALA A 262 26.88 -0.85 0.23
C ALA A 262 27.18 -1.15 -1.25
N ASP A 263 27.46 -2.42 -1.57
CA ASP A 263 27.86 -2.85 -2.92
C ASP A 263 26.67 -2.81 -3.90
N GLY A 264 26.84 -2.04 -4.97
CA GLY A 264 25.89 -1.89 -6.08
C GLY A 264 26.41 -2.45 -7.41
N ARG A 265 27.52 -3.20 -7.43
CA ARG A 265 28.03 -3.77 -8.68
C ARG A 265 27.04 -4.79 -9.24
N GLY A 266 26.66 -4.62 -10.50
CA GLY A 266 25.74 -5.53 -11.18
C GLY A 266 24.29 -5.43 -10.68
N VAL A 267 23.84 -4.23 -10.25
CA VAL A 267 22.44 -4.03 -9.86
C VAL A 267 21.50 -4.49 -10.97
N HIS A 268 20.51 -5.30 -10.60
CA HIS A 268 19.42 -5.73 -11.44
C HIS A 268 18.17 -6.04 -10.60
N TYR A 269 17.05 -6.25 -11.28
CA TYR A 269 15.81 -6.65 -10.66
C TYR A 269 15.75 -8.17 -10.46
N GLU A 270 15.39 -8.60 -9.26
CA GLU A 270 15.16 -10.01 -8.91
C GLU A 270 13.98 -10.15 -7.94
N ASN A 271 13.19 -11.22 -8.08
CA ASN A 271 12.12 -11.51 -7.13
C ASN A 271 12.72 -11.91 -5.77
N PRO A 272 12.41 -11.21 -4.68
CA PRO A 272 12.93 -11.55 -3.36
C PRO A 272 12.37 -12.89 -2.88
N ALA A 273 13.20 -13.69 -2.19
CA ALA A 273 12.73 -14.88 -1.47
C ALA A 273 12.09 -14.56 -0.11
N LEU A 274 12.12 -13.29 0.30
CA LEU A 274 11.65 -12.80 1.59
C LEU A 274 10.15 -12.48 1.56
N PRO A 275 9.41 -12.68 2.67
CA PRO A 275 8.01 -12.30 2.76
C PRO A 275 7.84 -10.76 2.81
N LEU A 276 6.63 -10.29 2.47
CA LEU A 276 6.27 -8.87 2.61
C LEU A 276 6.46 -8.39 4.06
N PHE A 277 5.98 -9.18 5.02
CA PHE A 277 6.11 -8.90 6.45
C PHE A 277 6.71 -10.08 7.21
N ASN A 278 7.55 -9.79 8.19
CA ASN A 278 8.04 -10.76 9.17
C ASN A 278 7.63 -10.30 10.58
N GLY A 279 6.37 -10.57 10.94
CA GLY A 279 5.74 -10.03 12.14
C GLY A 279 5.16 -8.62 11.94
N PRO A 280 4.73 -7.94 13.02
CA PRO A 280 4.23 -6.56 12.95
C PRO A 280 5.29 -5.60 12.40
N VAL A 281 4.84 -4.53 11.74
CA VAL A 281 5.75 -3.46 11.29
C VAL A 281 6.49 -2.87 12.49
N SER A 282 7.80 -2.68 12.35
CA SER A 282 8.63 -2.04 13.36
C SER A 282 9.84 -1.34 12.75
N VAL A 283 10.49 -0.48 13.52
CA VAL A 283 11.69 0.24 13.11
C VAL A 283 12.85 -0.68 12.74
N GLY A 284 12.99 -1.84 13.40
CA GLY A 284 14.07 -2.81 13.11
C GLY A 284 13.96 -3.47 11.74
N GLN A 285 12.84 -3.30 11.05
CA GLN A 285 12.66 -3.77 9.69
C GLN A 285 13.09 -2.75 8.64
N ILE A 286 13.35 -1.49 9.01
CA ILE A 286 13.77 -0.43 8.09
C ILE A 286 15.29 -0.40 8.03
N HIS A 287 15.89 -0.85 6.94
CA HIS A 287 17.34 -0.71 6.74
C HIS A 287 17.54 -0.17 5.32
N GLN A 288 17.89 1.10 5.19
CA GLN A 288 18.30 1.67 3.91
C GLN A 288 19.66 1.07 3.51
N VAL A 289 19.77 0.59 2.27
CA VAL A 289 20.97 -0.12 1.79
C VAL A 289 21.69 0.66 0.69
N GLY A 290 21.33 0.49 -0.58
CA GLY A 290 22.11 1.00 -1.70
C GLY A 290 21.66 2.35 -2.25
N ILE A 291 20.39 2.72 -2.08
CA ILE A 291 19.82 3.95 -2.64
C ILE A 291 20.01 5.12 -1.67
N GLY A 292 20.39 6.30 -2.19
CA GLY A 292 20.67 7.52 -1.41
C GLY A 292 19.45 8.31 -0.92
N ASP A 293 18.39 7.65 -0.46
CA ASP A 293 17.09 8.23 -0.10
C ASP A 293 16.85 8.34 1.43
N CYS A 294 17.92 8.60 2.19
CA CYS A 294 17.90 8.64 3.65
C CYS A 294 16.85 9.59 4.25
N TRP A 295 16.59 10.71 3.59
CA TRP A 295 15.58 11.70 3.95
C TRP A 295 14.16 11.10 3.97
N TYR A 296 13.86 10.20 3.04
CA TYR A 296 12.59 9.47 3.00
C TYR A 296 12.50 8.45 4.14
N PHE A 297 13.53 7.64 4.33
CA PHE A 297 13.55 6.63 5.39
C PHE A 297 13.62 7.19 6.81
N ALA A 298 14.23 8.36 7.03
CA ALA A 298 14.18 9.06 8.32
C ALA A 298 12.74 9.47 8.70
N ALA A 299 11.94 9.89 7.71
CA ALA A 299 10.53 10.21 7.94
C ALA A 299 9.69 8.92 8.12
N LEU A 300 9.96 7.88 7.34
CA LEU A 300 9.32 6.57 7.47
C LEU A 300 9.60 5.92 8.83
N ASP A 301 10.83 6.05 9.35
CA ASP A 301 11.23 5.61 10.69
C ASP A 301 10.46 6.38 11.77
N SER A 302 10.36 7.71 11.68
CA SER A 302 9.54 8.51 12.61
C SER A 302 8.09 8.03 12.68
N LEU A 303 7.53 7.64 11.53
CA LEU A 303 6.18 7.09 11.42
C LEU A 303 6.10 5.67 12.01
N ALA A 304 7.06 4.80 11.72
CA ALA A 304 7.12 3.44 12.28
C ALA A 304 7.28 3.42 13.81
N GLN A 305 7.97 4.41 14.39
CA GLN A 305 8.10 4.57 15.85
C GLN A 305 6.77 4.88 16.54
N ARG A 306 5.82 5.49 15.84
CA ARG A 306 4.60 6.07 16.44
C ARG A 306 3.32 5.39 16.00
N ASN A 307 3.20 5.09 14.70
CA ASN A 307 2.04 4.43 14.12
C ASN A 307 2.46 3.39 13.07
N PRO A 308 3.08 2.27 13.49
CA PRO A 308 3.48 1.20 12.57
C PRO A 308 2.27 0.54 11.87
N GLN A 309 1.08 0.60 12.48
CA GLN A 309 -0.14 0.06 11.88
C GLN A 309 -0.55 0.85 10.63
N PHE A 310 -0.34 2.16 10.61
CA PHE A 310 -0.62 2.98 9.43
C PHE A 310 0.25 2.60 8.23
N LEU A 311 1.52 2.25 8.47
CA LEU A 311 2.41 1.70 7.44
C LEU A 311 1.96 0.31 7.00
N GLN A 312 1.65 -0.56 7.95
CA GLN A 312 1.18 -1.92 7.64
C GLN A 312 -0.11 -1.92 6.81
N GLN A 313 -1.01 -0.98 7.05
CA GLN A 313 -2.25 -0.80 6.27
C GLN A 313 -2.04 -0.08 4.94
N GLY A 314 -0.91 0.62 4.78
CA GLY A 314 -0.56 1.37 3.58
C GLY A 314 0.12 0.52 2.51
N ILE A 315 0.23 -0.80 2.68
CA ILE A 315 0.82 -1.71 1.70
C ILE A 315 0.05 -3.03 1.65
N LYS A 316 -0.13 -3.57 0.44
CA LYS A 316 -0.79 -4.86 0.22
C LYS A 316 -0.18 -5.60 -0.96
N GLN A 317 -0.09 -6.92 -0.84
CA GLN A 317 0.24 -7.79 -1.97
C GLN A 317 -1.06 -8.17 -2.71
N ASN A 318 -1.07 -8.02 -4.03
CA ASN A 318 -2.17 -8.39 -4.89
C ASN A 318 -2.11 -9.89 -5.24
N PRO A 319 -3.22 -10.51 -5.69
CA PRO A 319 -3.26 -11.95 -5.99
C PRO A 319 -2.25 -12.41 -7.06
N ASN A 320 -1.88 -11.51 -7.99
CA ASN A 320 -0.86 -11.77 -9.01
C ASN A 320 0.58 -11.56 -8.52
N GLY A 321 0.79 -11.28 -7.24
CA GLY A 321 2.11 -11.08 -6.64
C GLY A 321 2.65 -9.65 -6.71
N THR A 322 2.05 -8.74 -7.51
CA THR A 322 2.39 -7.31 -7.45
C THR A 322 2.08 -6.71 -6.08
N VAL A 323 2.66 -5.55 -5.77
CA VAL A 323 2.48 -4.90 -4.49
C VAL A 323 1.95 -3.49 -4.71
N SER A 324 0.83 -3.16 -4.07
CA SER A 324 0.27 -1.81 -4.07
C SER A 324 0.63 -1.10 -2.76
N VAL A 325 1.17 0.10 -2.88
CA VAL A 325 1.59 0.95 -1.76
C VAL A 325 0.85 2.27 -1.82
N ARG A 326 0.35 2.73 -0.67
CA ARG A 326 -0.25 4.04 -0.52
C ARG A 326 0.85 5.10 -0.46
N ILE A 327 0.89 5.96 -1.47
CA ILE A 327 1.76 7.12 -1.54
C ILE A 327 0.90 8.38 -1.46
N TRP A 328 1.36 9.35 -0.67
CA TRP A 328 0.68 10.63 -0.48
C TRP A 328 1.27 11.71 -1.38
N ASP A 329 0.49 12.75 -1.66
CA ASP A 329 0.96 13.97 -2.32
C ASP A 329 1.07 15.14 -1.33
N LYS A 330 1.56 16.28 -1.82
CA LYS A 330 1.68 17.53 -1.03
C LYS A 330 0.33 18.15 -0.64
N SER A 331 -0.74 17.76 -1.30
CA SER A 331 -2.10 18.22 -1.04
C SER A 331 -2.79 17.39 0.05
N GLY A 332 -2.16 16.30 0.51
CA GLY A 332 -2.71 15.37 1.47
C GLY A 332 -3.67 14.34 0.85
N ASN A 333 -3.67 14.19 -0.47
CA ASN A 333 -4.35 13.08 -1.13
C ASN A 333 -3.42 11.87 -1.20
N TYR A 334 -3.99 10.66 -1.26
CA TYR A 334 -3.21 9.46 -1.49
C TYR A 334 -3.68 8.73 -2.74
N HIS A 335 -2.76 8.01 -3.36
CA HIS A 335 -3.00 7.08 -4.44
C HIS A 335 -2.32 5.73 -4.14
N TRP A 336 -2.80 4.67 -4.77
CA TRP A 336 -2.24 3.32 -4.65
C TRP A 336 -1.30 3.05 -5.82
N VAL A 337 0.00 3.24 -5.61
CA VAL A 337 1.01 2.89 -6.61
C VAL A 337 1.23 1.39 -6.60
N THR A 338 1.08 0.73 -7.75
CA THR A 338 1.30 -0.71 -7.89
C THR A 338 2.61 -0.98 -8.61
N VAL A 339 3.44 -1.85 -8.03
CA VAL A 339 4.75 -2.20 -8.57
C VAL A 339 4.89 -3.71 -8.73
N THR A 340 5.74 -4.14 -9.66
CA THR A 340 6.08 -5.55 -9.84
C THR A 340 6.84 -6.10 -8.62
N PRO A 341 6.80 -7.43 -8.36
CA PRO A 341 7.37 -8.03 -7.15
C PRO A 341 8.91 -8.05 -7.09
N ASP A 342 9.59 -7.82 -8.21
CA ASP A 342 11.05 -7.78 -8.25
C ASP A 342 11.61 -6.53 -7.57
N LEU A 343 12.73 -6.69 -6.86
CA LEU A 343 13.43 -5.65 -6.12
C LEU A 343 14.88 -5.55 -6.60
N LEU A 344 15.57 -4.45 -6.26
CA LEU A 344 16.96 -4.27 -6.63
C LEU A 344 17.86 -5.16 -5.78
N VAL A 345 18.68 -5.97 -6.46
CA VAL A 345 19.77 -6.77 -5.89
C VAL A 345 21.05 -6.49 -6.66
N ASN A 346 22.21 -6.73 -6.05
CA ASN A 346 23.51 -6.64 -6.71
C ASN A 346 23.89 -7.97 -7.41
N GLY A 347 25.06 -8.01 -8.05
CA GLY A 347 25.55 -9.19 -8.78
C GLY A 347 25.79 -10.42 -7.91
N ASP A 348 25.90 -10.24 -6.58
CA ASP A 348 26.01 -11.31 -5.59
C ASP A 348 24.64 -11.69 -4.99
N HIS A 349 23.54 -11.22 -5.57
CA HIS A 349 22.15 -11.43 -5.13
C HIS A 349 21.85 -10.85 -3.74
N SER A 350 22.69 -9.95 -3.24
CA SER A 350 22.42 -9.21 -2.00
C SER A 350 21.53 -8.01 -2.30
N THR A 351 20.65 -7.66 -1.37
CA THR A 351 19.65 -6.61 -1.54
C THR A 351 20.31 -5.23 -1.64
N VAL A 352 19.92 -4.46 -2.66
CA VAL A 352 20.25 -3.03 -2.83
C VAL A 352 19.10 -2.16 -2.35
N SER A 353 17.86 -2.63 -2.53
CA SER A 353 16.68 -2.00 -1.94
C SER A 353 16.65 -2.13 -0.42
N ALA A 354 15.93 -1.22 0.23
CA ALA A 354 15.83 -1.18 1.69
C ALA A 354 15.15 -2.42 2.31
N THR A 355 15.81 -3.11 3.23
CA THR A 355 15.26 -4.31 3.88
C THR A 355 15.97 -4.67 5.18
N GLY A 356 15.19 -4.85 6.24
CA GLY A 356 15.65 -5.32 7.56
C GLY A 356 14.81 -6.49 8.06
N ASP A 357 15.33 -7.22 9.04
CA ASP A 357 14.63 -8.32 9.73
C ASP A 357 13.93 -9.33 8.80
N ASN A 358 14.53 -9.62 7.64
CA ASN A 358 14.04 -10.59 6.65
C ASN A 358 12.63 -10.27 6.10
N CYS A 359 12.32 -9.01 5.83
CA CYS A 359 11.06 -8.63 5.17
C CYS A 359 11.24 -7.50 4.15
N THR A 360 10.31 -7.40 3.21
CA THR A 360 10.48 -6.54 2.02
C THR A 360 9.56 -5.33 1.97
N TRP A 361 8.67 -5.12 2.96
CA TRP A 361 7.78 -3.96 2.95
C TRP A 361 8.52 -2.61 2.80
N PRO A 362 9.73 -2.36 3.38
CA PRO A 362 10.40 -1.08 3.19
C PRO A 362 10.86 -0.88 1.75
N ALA A 363 11.37 -1.94 1.10
CA ALA A 363 11.79 -1.91 -0.30
C ALA A 363 10.63 -1.60 -1.26
N TYR A 364 9.42 -2.08 -0.95
CA TYR A 364 8.26 -1.76 -1.77
C TYR A 364 7.78 -0.32 -1.57
N TYR A 365 7.88 0.23 -0.35
CA TYR A 365 7.68 1.66 -0.12
C TYR A 365 8.69 2.50 -0.93
N GLU A 366 9.98 2.14 -0.89
CA GLU A 366 11.04 2.75 -1.69
C GLU A 366 10.73 2.69 -3.20
N LYS A 367 10.37 1.51 -3.72
CA LYS A 367 10.05 1.29 -5.13
C LYS A 367 8.84 2.11 -5.60
N ALA A 368 7.76 2.07 -4.83
CA ALA A 368 6.55 2.85 -5.13
C ALA A 368 6.81 4.35 -5.04
N PHE A 369 7.64 4.79 -4.09
CA PHE A 369 8.05 6.18 -3.99
C PHE A 369 8.93 6.62 -5.17
N ALA A 370 9.83 5.76 -5.64
CA ALA A 370 10.62 6.01 -6.85
C ALA A 370 9.72 6.17 -8.10
N VAL A 371 8.62 5.43 -8.20
CA VAL A 371 7.62 5.62 -9.28
C VAL A 371 6.92 6.97 -9.14
N ALA A 372 6.28 7.23 -8.00
CA ALA A 372 5.42 8.41 -7.83
C ALA A 372 6.18 9.74 -7.70
N TYR A 373 7.31 9.75 -6.98
CA TYR A 373 8.11 10.95 -6.75
C TYR A 373 9.25 11.08 -7.77
N GLY A 374 9.99 10.00 -7.99
CA GLY A 374 11.12 10.00 -8.93
C GLY A 374 10.69 10.13 -10.39
N GLY A 375 9.50 9.65 -10.72
CA GLY A 375 8.93 9.73 -12.07
C GLY A 375 9.88 9.15 -13.11
N LYS A 376 10.18 9.92 -14.16
CA LYS A 376 11.12 9.51 -15.23
C LYS A 376 12.54 9.21 -14.73
N ASP A 377 12.94 9.78 -13.59
CA ASP A 377 14.26 9.59 -13.00
C ASP A 377 14.27 8.40 -12.02
N GLY A 378 13.12 7.76 -11.75
CA GLY A 378 13.02 6.54 -10.95
C GLY A 378 13.76 6.62 -9.62
N TYR A 379 14.55 5.60 -9.30
CA TYR A 379 15.34 5.56 -8.07
C TYR A 379 16.37 6.69 -7.98
N GLY A 380 16.98 7.11 -9.10
CA GLY A 380 17.90 8.25 -9.09
C GLY A 380 17.21 9.58 -8.77
N GLY A 381 15.89 9.68 -8.98
CA GLY A 381 15.09 10.86 -8.65
C GLY A 381 14.79 11.02 -7.15
N ILE A 382 15.01 9.98 -6.35
CA ILE A 382 14.83 10.01 -4.88
C ILE A 382 16.16 10.10 -4.12
N GLU A 383 17.31 10.08 -4.80
CA GLU A 383 18.63 10.26 -4.17
C GLU A 383 18.93 11.74 -3.86
N GLY A 384 19.60 12.00 -2.72
CA GLY A 384 20.14 13.32 -2.39
C GLY A 384 19.08 14.37 -2.03
N GLY A 385 18.00 13.95 -1.36
CA GLY A 385 16.95 14.85 -0.88
C GLY A 385 17.22 15.45 0.49
N PHE A 386 16.36 16.40 0.88
CA PHE A 386 16.40 17.08 2.17
C PHE A 386 15.27 16.55 3.07
N SER A 387 15.50 16.56 4.38
CA SER A 387 14.56 16.08 5.40
C SER A 387 13.18 16.75 5.32
N ASP A 388 13.10 17.97 4.78
CA ASP A 388 11.89 18.77 4.65
C ASP A 388 10.91 18.30 3.56
N LYS A 389 11.38 17.43 2.66
CA LYS A 389 10.57 17.00 1.52
C LYS A 389 9.72 15.78 1.83
N ALA A 390 10.11 14.92 2.77
CA ALA A 390 9.52 13.58 2.92
C ALA A 390 8.15 13.58 3.57
N ALA A 391 7.92 14.46 4.55
CA ALA A 391 6.74 14.45 5.41
C ALA A 391 5.41 14.32 4.65
N PRO A 392 5.13 15.13 3.60
CA PRO A 392 3.88 15.03 2.86
C PRO A 392 3.66 13.67 2.21
N TYR A 393 4.73 13.02 1.74
CA TYR A 393 4.65 11.78 0.98
C TYR A 393 4.53 10.52 1.86
N VAL A 394 4.94 10.61 3.13
CA VAL A 394 4.82 9.49 4.09
C VAL A 394 3.55 9.57 4.94
N SER A 395 3.10 10.77 5.32
CA SER A 395 2.00 10.95 6.27
C SER A 395 0.78 11.69 5.69
N GLY A 396 0.88 12.25 4.48
CA GLY A 396 -0.14 13.14 3.93
C GLY A 396 -0.22 14.50 4.63
N SER A 397 0.70 14.78 5.57
CA SER A 397 0.76 16.02 6.33
C SER A 397 1.98 16.83 5.93
N SER A 398 1.85 18.15 5.91
CA SER A 398 2.98 19.04 5.61
C SER A 398 4.09 18.91 6.67
N GLY A 399 5.33 19.02 6.22
CA GLY A 399 6.48 19.28 7.08
C GLY A 399 6.49 20.72 7.56
N HIS A 400 7.06 20.94 8.74
CA HIS A 400 7.16 22.24 9.37
C HIS A 400 8.54 22.42 10.00
N ASP A 401 9.24 23.49 9.62
CA ASP A 401 10.53 23.84 10.19
C ASP A 401 10.44 23.99 11.72
N ILE A 402 11.38 23.37 12.43
CA ILE A 402 11.64 23.58 13.85
C ILE A 402 12.58 24.79 13.97
N LYS A 403 12.08 25.98 13.61
CA LYS A 403 12.77 27.25 13.89
C LYS A 403 12.34 27.78 15.24
N SER A 404 13.27 28.18 16.11
CA SER A 404 12.93 28.85 17.36
C SER A 404 12.21 30.16 17.04
N GLY A 405 10.90 30.21 17.26
CA GLY A 405 10.09 31.39 16.98
C GLY A 405 10.48 32.58 17.84
N GLY A 406 10.95 33.65 17.21
CA GLY A 406 10.96 34.98 17.83
C GLY A 406 9.54 35.55 17.85
N VAL A 407 9.10 36.05 19.02
CA VAL A 407 7.83 36.78 19.15
C VAL A 407 7.92 38.07 18.32
N PHE A 408 6.95 38.29 17.41
CA PHE A 408 6.89 39.45 16.50
C PHE A 408 8.08 39.63 15.54
N GLY A 409 8.75 38.55 15.14
CA GLY A 409 9.81 38.62 14.11
C GLY A 409 11.08 39.36 14.55
N LEU A 410 11.22 39.66 15.85
CA LEU A 410 12.43 40.19 16.46
C LEU A 410 13.12 39.04 17.21
N GLY A 411 14.37 38.76 16.85
CA GLY A 411 15.17 37.67 17.43
C GLY A 411 15.32 36.42 16.57
N LYS A 412 15.16 36.51 15.23
CA LYS A 412 15.56 35.46 14.29
C LYS A 412 17.07 35.25 14.36
N HIS A 413 17.52 34.42 15.30
CA HIS A 413 18.74 33.66 15.13
C HIS A 413 18.32 32.21 14.91
N ASP A 414 18.79 31.68 13.80
CA ASP A 414 18.52 30.38 13.19
C ASP A 414 19.06 29.22 14.05
N ASN A 415 18.58 29.08 15.28
CA ASN A 415 19.06 28.03 16.18
C ASN A 415 17.98 26.96 16.35
N MET A 416 18.38 25.73 16.02
CA MET A 416 17.67 24.50 16.33
C MET A 416 17.65 24.35 17.87
N ASP A 417 16.53 23.95 18.49
CA ASP A 417 16.42 23.82 19.95
C ASP A 417 15.98 22.41 20.34
N ILE A 418 16.85 21.67 21.05
CA ILE A 418 16.57 20.32 21.53
C ILE A 418 15.33 20.31 22.44
N ALA A 419 15.10 21.35 23.24
CA ALA A 419 13.92 21.41 24.09
C ALA A 419 12.63 21.52 23.25
N ASN A 420 12.68 22.20 22.10
CA ASN A 420 11.56 22.25 21.17
C ASN A 420 11.34 20.91 20.46
N MET A 421 12.41 20.28 19.97
CA MET A 421 12.34 18.93 19.39
C MET A 421 11.73 17.94 20.39
N LYS A 422 12.12 18.03 21.66
CA LYS A 422 11.56 17.22 22.73
C LYS A 422 10.06 17.44 22.92
N ARG A 423 9.60 18.69 22.96
CA ARG A 423 8.16 19.00 23.09
C ARG A 423 7.36 18.41 21.92
N LEU A 424 7.86 18.55 20.69
CA LEU A 424 7.21 18.02 19.48
C LEU A 424 7.17 16.49 19.51
N TYR A 425 8.30 15.85 19.81
CA TYR A 425 8.39 14.41 19.97
C TYR A 425 7.47 13.88 21.08
N ASP A 426 7.47 14.49 22.27
CA ASP A 426 6.61 14.10 23.38
C ASP A 426 5.12 14.26 23.04
N SER A 427 4.78 15.21 22.15
CA SER A 427 3.41 15.40 21.65
C SER A 427 2.99 14.42 20.55
N GLY A 428 3.84 13.45 20.22
CA GLY A 428 3.57 12.40 19.23
C GLY A 428 3.85 12.79 17.77
N LYS A 429 4.56 13.90 17.52
CA LYS A 429 4.98 14.29 16.16
C LYS A 429 6.17 13.47 15.70
N GLY A 430 6.26 13.27 14.38
CA GLY A 430 7.50 12.86 13.73
C GLY A 430 8.47 14.03 13.74
N VAL A 431 9.75 13.75 13.98
CA VAL A 431 10.80 14.78 13.97
C VAL A 431 12.01 14.23 13.23
N THR A 432 12.42 14.94 12.18
CA THR A 432 13.60 14.59 11.37
C THR A 432 14.61 15.73 11.38
N VAL A 433 15.86 15.42 11.04
CA VAL A 433 16.94 16.40 11.00
C VAL A 433 17.99 15.97 9.97
N GLY A 434 18.51 16.91 9.20
CA GLY A 434 19.63 16.69 8.27
C GLY A 434 20.97 17.04 8.89
N THR A 435 22.05 16.61 8.25
CA THR A 435 23.42 17.03 8.58
C THR A 435 24.04 17.81 7.43
N LEU A 436 24.89 18.78 7.76
CA LEU A 436 25.74 19.45 6.79
C LEU A 436 26.56 18.43 5.97
N ASP A 437 26.84 18.77 4.72
CA ASP A 437 27.73 17.99 3.84
C ASP A 437 29.21 18.23 4.22
N VAL A 438 29.67 17.53 5.26
CA VAL A 438 31.03 17.57 5.81
C VAL A 438 31.54 16.15 6.09
N ASP A 439 32.85 15.99 6.28
CA ASP A 439 33.47 14.69 6.58
C ASP A 439 32.89 14.02 7.85
N ASP A 440 32.62 12.72 7.78
CA ASP A 440 32.06 11.91 8.88
C ASP A 440 32.90 11.95 10.17
N HIS A 441 34.19 12.29 10.06
CA HIS A 441 35.14 12.41 11.15
C HIS A 441 35.55 13.86 11.42
N ALA A 442 34.70 14.82 11.03
CA ALA A 442 34.91 16.24 11.31
C ALA A 442 35.21 16.47 12.82
N PRO A 443 36.25 17.26 13.18
CA PRO A 443 36.65 17.43 14.58
C PRO A 443 35.53 17.95 15.49
N GLY A 444 35.02 17.09 16.38
CA GLY A 444 33.95 17.42 17.32
C GLY A 444 32.54 16.98 16.89
N ALA A 445 32.42 16.33 15.72
CA ALA A 445 31.22 15.60 15.33
C ALA A 445 30.90 14.51 16.38
N PRO A 446 29.61 14.22 16.61
CA PRO A 446 29.22 13.14 17.53
C PRO A 446 29.60 11.76 16.98
N ASP A 447 29.80 10.79 17.87
CA ASP A 447 30.07 9.40 17.46
C ASP A 447 28.90 8.85 16.63
N GLY A 448 29.23 8.24 15.48
CA GLY A 448 28.24 7.71 14.54
C GLY A 448 27.63 8.75 13.59
N PHE A 449 28.15 9.99 13.59
CA PHE A 449 27.81 11.02 12.61
C PHE A 449 28.17 10.60 11.18
N VAL A 450 27.33 11.03 10.24
CA VAL A 450 27.49 10.87 8.79
C VAL A 450 27.10 12.19 8.17
N GLY A 451 27.95 12.76 7.32
CA GLY A 451 27.68 14.01 6.60
C GLY A 451 26.70 13.82 5.44
N GLY A 452 25.98 14.89 5.11
CA GLY A 452 24.97 14.86 4.03
C GLY A 452 23.89 13.79 4.24
N HIS A 453 23.53 13.48 5.48
CA HIS A 453 22.63 12.39 5.87
C HIS A 453 21.45 12.88 6.70
N ALA A 454 20.34 12.14 6.63
CA ALA A 454 19.12 12.45 7.38
C ALA A 454 18.89 11.44 8.51
N TYR A 455 18.38 11.95 9.63
CA TYR A 455 18.08 11.18 10.83
C TYR A 455 16.67 11.45 11.33
N SER A 456 16.10 10.49 12.04
CA SER A 456 14.89 10.68 12.85
C SER A 456 15.25 10.93 14.31
N VAL A 457 14.42 11.64 15.06
CA VAL A 457 14.52 11.67 16.54
C VAL A 457 13.86 10.42 17.10
N SER A 458 14.58 9.67 17.95
CA SER A 458 14.04 8.50 18.65
C SER A 458 14.04 8.61 20.17
N GLY A 459 14.56 9.70 20.72
CA GLY A 459 14.48 9.94 22.14
C GLY A 459 15.39 11.06 22.61
N PHE A 460 15.51 11.15 23.93
CA PHE A 460 16.32 12.13 24.62
C PHE A 460 16.96 11.48 25.84
N THR A 461 18.18 11.88 26.17
CA THR A 461 18.86 11.46 27.39
C THR A 461 18.41 12.30 28.58
N ASP A 462 18.63 11.80 29.80
CA ASP A 462 18.30 12.53 31.03
C ASP A 462 19.08 13.85 31.19
N ASP A 463 20.28 13.94 30.61
CA ASP A 463 21.10 15.16 30.59
C ASP A 463 20.73 16.14 29.46
N GLY A 464 19.63 15.89 28.74
CA GLY A 464 19.05 16.83 27.78
C GLY A 464 19.69 16.81 26.39
N LYS A 465 20.32 15.71 25.99
CA LYS A 465 20.78 15.50 24.60
C LYS A 465 19.68 14.81 23.79
N VAL A 466 19.70 15.00 22.47
CA VAL A 466 18.79 14.29 21.56
C VAL A 466 19.43 12.99 21.09
N ILE A 467 18.63 11.93 20.99
CA ILE A 467 19.02 10.64 20.43
C ILE A 467 18.39 10.54 19.05
N LEU A 468 19.24 10.40 18.04
CA LEU A 468 18.88 10.30 16.64
C LEU A 468 19.03 8.85 16.16
N SER A 469 18.12 8.38 15.30
CA SER A 469 18.25 7.09 14.60
C SER A 469 18.80 7.30 13.20
N ASN A 470 19.77 6.47 12.81
CA ASN A 470 20.25 6.42 11.43
C ASN A 470 19.38 5.41 10.63
N PRO A 471 18.76 5.82 9.50
CA PRO A 471 17.89 4.95 8.70
C PRO A 471 18.57 3.71 8.08
N TRP A 472 19.90 3.59 8.13
CA TRP A 472 20.61 2.37 7.71
C TRP A 472 20.33 1.16 8.63
N ASP A 473 20.10 1.41 9.92
CA ASP A 473 19.62 0.43 10.91
C ASP A 473 19.16 1.24 12.13
N PRO A 474 17.94 1.80 12.10
CA PRO A 474 17.47 2.74 13.10
C PRO A 474 17.22 2.06 14.45
N ALA A 475 17.14 0.73 14.51
CA ALA A 475 17.03 0.02 15.78
C ALA A 475 18.35 0.05 16.57
N HIS A 476 19.50 -0.03 15.89
CA HIS A 476 20.79 -0.19 16.55
C HIS A 476 21.75 1.00 16.36
N LEU A 477 21.67 1.72 15.23
CA LEU A 477 22.52 2.86 14.93
C LEU A 477 21.90 4.15 15.48
N LYS A 478 22.38 4.53 16.67
CA LYS A 478 21.95 5.74 17.39
C LYS A 478 23.08 6.74 17.52
N VAL A 479 22.75 8.02 17.32
CA VAL A 479 23.68 9.14 17.51
C VAL A 479 23.16 10.02 18.65
N THR A 480 23.99 10.28 19.65
CA THR A 480 23.63 11.18 20.77
C THR A 480 24.23 12.55 20.54
N VAL A 481 23.39 13.57 20.45
CA VAL A 481 23.77 14.92 20.01
C VAL A 481 23.47 15.95 21.08
N SER A 482 24.49 16.70 21.49
CA SER A 482 24.33 17.87 22.35
C SER A 482 23.85 19.10 21.57
N GLN A 483 23.30 20.10 22.27
CA GLN A 483 22.86 21.35 21.62
C GLN A 483 23.97 22.05 20.83
N ALA A 484 25.21 22.00 21.34
CA ALA A 484 26.36 22.60 20.66
C ALA A 484 26.70 21.86 19.35
N GLN A 485 26.61 20.52 19.35
CA GLN A 485 26.81 19.71 18.15
C GLN A 485 25.66 19.88 17.15
N LEU A 486 24.42 19.95 17.63
CA LEU A 486 23.25 20.22 16.80
C LEU A 486 23.44 21.50 16.00
N ASN A 487 23.81 22.60 16.67
CA ASN A 487 24.04 23.89 16.02
C ASN A 487 25.23 23.90 15.05
N MET A 488 26.18 22.97 15.19
CA MET A 488 27.43 22.97 14.42
C MET A 488 27.37 22.07 13.20
N TYR A 489 26.64 20.96 13.27
CA TYR A 489 26.70 19.89 12.28
C TYR A 489 25.37 19.52 11.64
N PHE A 490 24.26 20.03 12.19
CA PHE A 490 22.92 19.67 11.73
C PHE A 490 22.21 20.87 11.13
N GLU A 491 21.25 20.57 10.25
CA GLU A 491 20.44 21.55 9.54
C GLU A 491 19.01 21.05 9.36
N ASP A 492 18.13 21.98 8.99
CA ASP A 492 16.74 21.74 8.59
C ASP A 492 15.98 20.73 9.48
N PRO A 493 15.89 21.00 10.81
CA PRO A 493 15.07 20.17 11.66
C PRO A 493 13.60 20.41 11.33
N GLU A 494 12.86 19.32 11.25
CA GLU A 494 11.50 19.29 10.70
C GLU A 494 10.59 18.51 11.64
N TRP A 495 9.33 18.91 11.72
CA TRP A 495 8.30 18.09 12.34
C TRP A 495 7.07 17.96 11.46
N PHE A 496 6.34 16.88 11.64
CA PHE A 496 5.09 16.63 10.94
C PHE A 496 4.11 15.82 11.80
N ASP A 497 2.84 15.92 11.43
CA ASP A 497 1.77 15.16 12.05
C ASP A 497 1.85 13.67 11.68
N ILE A 498 1.71 12.82 12.70
CA ILE A 498 1.54 11.37 12.54
C ILE A 498 0.02 11.07 12.55
N PRO A 499 -0.51 10.41 11.51
CA PRO A 499 -1.93 10.08 11.39
C PRO A 499 -2.46 9.12 12.45
#